data_AF-A0A135LB01-F1
#
_entry.id   AF-A0A135LB01-F1
#
_cell.length_a   1.000
_cell.length_b   1.000
_cell.length_c   1.000
_cell.angle_alpha   90.00
_cell.angle_beta   90.00
_cell.angle_gamma   90.00
#
_symmetry.space_group_name_H-M   'P 1'
#
loop_
_entity.id
_entity.type
_entity.pdbx_description
1 polymer ?
#
loop_
_entity_poly.entity_id
_entity_poly.type
_entity_poly.pdbx_seq_one_letter_code
_entity_poly.pdbx_strand_id
1 'polypeptide(L)'
;MTDAYAFSYPSPLEGYENLEPLSDERAEDGKSMKNPQHGVLSKAYSEFPDPLSKGREGGFDVHIYHFQNNPDQVAYAKALYERIRREFPELRIYTFFDRPIGPHPVAMFEVNLFTPAQFGAFIPWLVINRGPLSALLHPNTVTSEDESERNHTQRATWLGERIPLDLRIFKLMKAAEKKKDEEEAEKAKLQNL
;
A
#
# COMPACT_ATOMS: atom_id res chain seq x y z
N MET A 1 -17.42 1.27 -4.55
CA MET A 1 -16.38 0.22 -4.67
C MET A 1 -15.81 0.30 -6.07
N THR A 2 -14.49 0.16 -6.22
CA THR A 2 -13.90 -0.05 -7.56
C THR A 2 -14.40 -1.38 -8.11
N ASP A 3 -14.71 -1.41 -9.40
CA ASP A 3 -15.13 -2.61 -10.10
C ASP A 3 -13.98 -3.63 -10.11
N ALA A 4 -14.22 -4.83 -9.57
CA ALA A 4 -13.22 -5.89 -9.48
C ALA A 4 -12.75 -6.37 -10.87
N TYR A 5 -13.55 -6.12 -11.91
CA TYR A 5 -13.25 -6.47 -13.30
C TYR A 5 -12.60 -5.33 -14.08
N ALA A 6 -12.36 -4.17 -13.46
CA ALA A 6 -11.69 -3.04 -14.11
C ALA A 6 -10.19 -3.28 -14.39
N PHE A 7 -9.61 -4.36 -13.87
CA PHE A 7 -8.18 -4.65 -13.97
C PHE A 7 -7.93 -6.07 -14.48
N SER A 8 -6.81 -6.25 -15.19
CA SER A 8 -6.29 -7.56 -15.53
C SER A 8 -5.42 -8.12 -14.38
N TYR A 9 -5.37 -9.45 -14.33
CA TYR A 9 -4.60 -10.20 -13.35
C TYR A 9 -3.78 -11.27 -14.08
N PRO A 10 -2.44 -11.27 -13.95
CA PRO A 10 -1.64 -12.38 -14.43
C PRO A 10 -1.97 -13.65 -13.63
N SER A 11 -1.63 -14.80 -14.20
CA SER A 11 -1.79 -16.07 -13.51
C SER A 11 -0.91 -16.09 -12.25
N PRO A 12 -1.44 -16.45 -11.06
CA PRO A 12 -0.60 -16.67 -9.89
C PRO A 12 0.39 -17.85 -10.04
N LEU A 13 0.20 -18.68 -11.08
CA LEU A 13 1.10 -19.78 -11.45
C LEU A 13 2.11 -19.39 -12.54
N GLU A 14 2.19 -18.11 -12.90
CA GLU A 14 3.19 -17.63 -13.84
C GLU A 14 4.61 -18.01 -13.37
N GLY A 15 5.36 -18.70 -14.22
CA GLY A 15 6.69 -19.25 -13.92
C GLY A 15 6.70 -20.64 -13.28
N TYR A 16 5.54 -21.24 -13.01
CA TYR A 16 5.38 -22.58 -12.42
C TYR A 16 4.65 -23.57 -13.34
N GLU A 17 4.36 -23.21 -14.59
CA GLU A 17 3.45 -23.93 -15.49
C GLU A 17 3.91 -25.35 -15.86
N ASN A 18 5.23 -25.59 -15.81
CA ASN A 18 5.84 -26.86 -16.23
C ASN A 18 6.27 -27.73 -15.05
N LEU A 19 5.84 -27.42 -13.82
CA LEU A 19 6.14 -28.24 -12.65
C LEU A 19 5.15 -29.39 -12.50
N GLU A 20 5.65 -30.48 -11.92
CA GLU A 20 4.80 -31.60 -11.52
C GLU A 20 3.70 -31.16 -10.55
N PRO A 21 2.49 -31.73 -10.63
CA PRO A 21 1.41 -31.45 -9.69
C PRO A 21 1.84 -31.70 -8.23
N LEU A 22 1.38 -30.83 -7.32
CA LEU A 22 1.61 -31.00 -5.89
C LEU A 22 0.77 -32.17 -5.33
N SER A 23 1.30 -32.83 -4.31
CA SER A 23 0.61 -33.91 -3.58
C SER A 23 -0.47 -33.37 -2.64
N ASP A 24 -1.53 -34.16 -2.42
CA ASP A 24 -2.56 -33.90 -1.42
C ASP A 24 -2.24 -34.45 0.00
N GLU A 25 -0.99 -34.90 0.23
CA GLU A 25 -0.55 -35.40 1.54
C GLU A 25 -0.63 -34.32 2.63
N ARG A 26 -1.21 -34.70 3.78
CA ARG A 26 -1.34 -33.80 4.95
C ARG A 26 -0.11 -33.88 5.86
N ALA A 27 0.19 -32.77 6.52
CA ALA A 27 1.17 -32.74 7.61
C ALA A 27 0.64 -33.42 8.88
N GLU A 28 1.51 -33.56 9.90
CA GLU A 28 1.20 -34.25 11.17
C GLU A 28 0.04 -33.61 11.95
N ASP A 29 -0.19 -32.31 11.78
CA ASP A 29 -1.31 -31.61 12.40
C ASP A 29 -2.69 -31.99 11.81
N GLY A 30 -2.71 -32.76 10.71
CA GLY A 30 -3.89 -33.19 9.98
C GLY A 30 -4.63 -32.06 9.24
N LYS A 31 -4.12 -30.83 9.30
CA LYS A 31 -4.77 -29.61 8.79
C LYS A 31 -3.98 -28.96 7.66
N SER A 32 -2.67 -28.88 7.78
CA SER A 32 -1.79 -28.27 6.78
C SER A 32 -1.34 -29.30 5.73
N MET A 33 -0.93 -28.78 4.56
CA MET A 33 -0.44 -29.59 3.43
C MET A 33 1.06 -29.78 3.54
N LYS A 34 1.54 -30.97 3.17
CA LYS A 34 2.98 -31.24 3.10
C LYS A 34 3.54 -30.74 1.78
N ASN A 35 4.15 -29.55 1.82
CA ASN A 35 4.75 -28.94 0.63
C ASN A 35 6.17 -29.48 0.36
N PRO A 36 6.55 -29.74 -0.91
CA PRO A 36 7.93 -30.04 -1.27
C PRO A 36 8.89 -28.95 -0.79
N GLN A 37 10.00 -29.35 -0.17
CA GLN A 37 11.01 -28.44 0.33
C GLN A 37 12.20 -28.39 -0.63
N HIS A 38 12.56 -27.19 -1.08
CA HIS A 38 13.74 -26.95 -1.93
C HIS A 38 14.87 -26.22 -1.18
N GLY A 39 14.72 -25.97 0.12
CA GLY A 39 15.77 -25.42 1.00
C GLY A 39 16.16 -23.96 0.75
N VAL A 40 15.43 -23.25 -0.11
CA VAL A 40 15.67 -21.83 -0.45
C VAL A 40 14.43 -21.03 -0.04
N LEU A 41 14.63 -19.91 0.65
CA LEU A 41 13.51 -19.01 0.98
C LEU A 41 13.07 -18.23 -0.24
N SER A 42 11.80 -17.82 -0.27
CA SER A 42 11.33 -16.85 -1.27
C SER A 42 12.15 -15.57 -1.18
N LYS A 43 12.47 -14.97 -2.33
CA LYS A 43 13.13 -13.65 -2.40
C LYS A 43 12.34 -12.56 -1.65
N ALA A 44 11.03 -12.76 -1.47
CA ALA A 44 10.14 -11.88 -0.72
C ALA A 44 10.56 -11.67 0.75
N TYR A 45 11.37 -12.57 1.32
CA TYR A 45 11.94 -12.39 2.67
C TYR A 45 12.98 -11.25 2.72
N SER A 46 13.71 -11.02 1.63
CA SER A 46 14.80 -10.04 1.57
C SER A 46 14.44 -8.76 0.83
N GLU A 47 13.51 -8.83 -0.12
CA GLU A 47 13.09 -7.68 -0.91
C GLU A 47 11.58 -7.70 -1.17
N PHE A 48 10.98 -6.54 -1.40
CA PHE A 48 9.60 -6.50 -1.87
C PHE A 48 9.52 -7.07 -3.29
N PRO A 49 8.55 -7.97 -3.57
CA PRO A 49 8.36 -8.51 -4.91
C PRO A 49 7.83 -7.43 -5.86
N ASP A 50 8.15 -7.55 -7.14
CA ASP A 50 7.60 -6.69 -8.17
C ASP A 50 6.06 -6.82 -8.23
N PRO A 51 5.31 -5.75 -8.53
CA PRO A 51 5.77 -4.44 -8.98
C PRO A 51 5.96 -3.39 -7.87
N LEU A 52 6.17 -3.80 -6.62
CA LEU A 52 6.31 -2.86 -5.50
C LEU A 52 7.53 -1.95 -5.68
N SER A 53 7.39 -0.68 -5.30
CA SER A 53 8.50 0.26 -5.33
C SER A 53 9.57 -0.09 -4.30
N LYS A 54 10.80 0.00 -4.77
CA LYS A 54 12.04 -0.09 -3.97
C LYS A 54 12.72 1.27 -3.87
N GLY A 55 12.05 2.32 -4.38
CA GLY A 55 12.55 3.68 -4.51
C GLY A 55 12.30 4.55 -3.28
N ARG A 56 12.31 5.86 -3.48
CA ARG A 56 12.18 6.85 -2.41
C ARG A 56 10.78 6.85 -1.79
N GLU A 57 9.79 6.36 -2.51
CA GLU A 57 8.36 6.36 -2.22
C GLU A 57 8.04 5.27 -1.18
N GLY A 58 8.93 4.29 -0.99
CA GLY A 58 8.68 3.10 -0.19
C GLY A 58 7.80 2.09 -0.93
N GLY A 59 7.73 0.86 -0.43
CA GLY A 59 6.89 -0.19 -1.01
C GLY A 59 5.45 -0.14 -0.51
N PHE A 60 5.21 0.42 0.67
CA PHE A 60 3.89 0.55 1.27
C PHE A 60 3.75 1.83 2.07
N ASP A 61 2.53 2.38 2.06
CA ASP A 61 2.13 3.50 2.91
C ASP A 61 1.03 3.06 3.86
N VAL A 62 1.14 3.56 5.10
CA VAL A 62 0.14 3.36 6.14
C VAL A 62 -0.41 4.70 6.58
N HIS A 63 -1.65 4.97 6.21
CA HIS A 63 -2.40 6.16 6.62
C HIS A 63 -3.23 5.84 7.84
N ILE A 64 -2.84 6.36 9.01
CA ILE A 64 -3.56 6.17 10.26
C ILE A 64 -4.52 7.34 10.47
N TYR A 65 -5.81 7.05 10.50
CA TYR A 65 -6.88 8.04 10.55
C TYR A 65 -7.36 8.31 11.96
N HIS A 66 -7.75 9.57 12.19
CA HIS A 66 -8.51 9.99 13.35
C HIS A 66 -9.63 10.94 12.91
N PHE A 67 -10.80 10.83 13.52
CA PHE A 67 -11.87 11.79 13.30
C PHE A 67 -11.53 13.07 14.06
N GLN A 68 -11.23 14.14 13.31
CA GLN A 68 -10.78 15.41 13.88
C GLN A 68 -11.76 16.08 14.85
N ASN A 69 -13.05 15.70 14.81
CA ASN A 69 -14.09 16.17 15.74
C ASN A 69 -14.29 15.25 16.95
N ASN A 70 -13.53 14.14 17.06
CA ASN A 70 -13.54 13.24 18.20
C ASN A 70 -12.27 13.47 19.05
N PRO A 71 -12.37 14.15 20.22
CA PRO A 71 -11.19 14.50 21.01
C PRO A 71 -10.42 13.29 21.53
N ASP A 72 -11.09 12.16 21.81
CA ASP A 72 -10.45 10.94 22.29
C ASP A 72 -9.59 10.31 21.20
N GLN A 73 -10.10 10.26 19.96
CA GLN A 73 -9.31 9.78 18.83
C GLN A 73 -8.13 10.71 18.53
N VAL A 74 -8.32 12.02 18.57
CA VAL A 74 -7.24 13.00 18.35
C VAL A 74 -6.13 12.82 19.40
N ALA A 75 -6.49 12.69 20.68
CA ALA A 75 -5.54 12.47 21.75
C ALA A 75 -4.80 11.14 21.58
N TYR A 76 -5.51 10.06 21.28
CA TYR A 76 -4.90 8.75 21.05
C TYR A 76 -3.98 8.76 19.81
N ALA A 77 -4.39 9.39 18.71
CA ALA A 77 -3.59 9.50 17.50
C ALA A 77 -2.30 10.28 17.71
N LYS A 78 -2.33 11.37 18.50
CA LYS A 78 -1.11 12.10 18.85
C LYS A 78 -0.16 11.26 19.71
N ALA A 79 -0.68 10.52 20.68
CA ALA A 79 0.14 9.63 21.51
C ALA A 79 0.73 8.48 20.68
N LEU A 80 -0.05 7.89 19.78
CA LEU A 80 0.41 6.84 18.87
C LEU A 80 1.47 7.38 17.90
N TYR A 81 1.25 8.56 17.33
CA TYR A 81 2.22 9.26 16.47
C TYR A 81 3.57 9.45 17.16
N GLU A 82 3.56 9.94 18.41
CA GLU A 82 4.77 10.07 19.22
C GLU A 82 5.42 8.70 19.48
N ARG A 83 4.62 7.70 19.88
CA ARG A 83 5.13 6.36 20.18
C ARG A 83 5.81 5.72 18.97
N ILE A 84 5.22 5.82 17.78
CA ILE A 84 5.82 5.31 16.54
C ILE A 84 7.19 5.97 16.30
N ARG A 85 7.30 7.30 16.50
CA ARG A 85 8.57 8.02 16.34
C ARG A 85 9.65 7.62 17.34
N ARG A 86 9.27 7.12 18.52
CA ARG A 86 10.20 6.64 19.55
C ARG A 86 10.59 5.18 19.35
N GLU A 87 9.63 4.34 18.98
CA GLU A 87 9.80 2.90 18.81
C GLU A 87 10.48 2.54 17.48
N PHE A 88 10.13 3.27 16.43
CA PHE A 88 10.59 3.04 15.06
C PHE A 88 11.21 4.31 14.45
N PRO A 89 12.28 4.86 15.04
CA PRO A 89 12.91 6.10 14.56
C PRO A 89 13.47 5.98 13.13
N GLU A 90 13.66 4.76 12.63
CA GLU A 90 14.11 4.45 11.27
C GLU A 90 13.00 4.53 10.21
N LEU A 91 11.72 4.51 10.60
CA LEU A 91 10.61 4.63 9.66
C LEU A 91 10.42 6.08 9.24
N ARG A 92 10.07 6.28 7.96
CA ARG A 92 9.68 7.61 7.50
C ARG A 92 8.23 7.86 7.91
N ILE A 93 8.04 8.92 8.67
CA ILE A 93 6.73 9.36 9.15
C ILE A 93 6.51 10.83 8.79
N TYR A 94 5.33 11.13 8.25
CA TYR A 94 4.99 12.47 7.79
C TYR A 94 4.33 13.32 8.88
N THR A 95 4.00 14.56 8.50
CA THR A 95 3.26 15.51 9.31
C THR A 95 1.96 14.89 9.84
N PHE A 96 1.65 15.20 11.11
CA PHE A 96 0.33 14.92 11.66
C PHE A 96 -0.68 15.92 11.08
N PHE A 97 -1.57 15.46 10.20
CA PHE A 97 -2.62 16.31 9.65
C PHE A 97 -3.85 16.28 10.55
N ASP A 98 -4.42 17.46 10.78
CA ASP A 98 -5.65 17.70 11.53
C ASP A 98 -6.87 17.92 10.60
N ARG A 99 -6.67 17.73 9.30
CA ARG A 99 -7.67 17.96 8.25
C ARG A 99 -7.52 16.95 7.09
N PRO A 100 -8.54 16.82 6.24
CA PRO A 100 -8.46 16.02 5.01
C PRO A 100 -7.36 16.53 4.06
N ILE A 101 -6.66 15.61 3.39
CA ILE A 101 -5.59 15.87 2.42
C ILE A 101 -5.66 14.83 1.30
N GLY A 102 -5.54 15.26 0.04
CA GLY A 102 -5.49 14.33 -1.09
C GLY A 102 -6.76 13.46 -1.19
N PRO A 103 -6.64 12.12 -1.36
CA PRO A 103 -7.78 11.21 -1.39
C PRO A 103 -8.37 10.92 0.00
N HIS A 104 -7.73 11.41 1.07
CA HIS A 104 -8.06 11.09 2.46
C HIS A 104 -9.11 12.06 3.02
N PRO A 105 -10.34 11.59 3.30
CA PRO A 105 -11.47 12.45 3.66
C PRO A 105 -11.51 12.86 5.14
N VAL A 106 -10.62 12.30 5.96
CA VAL A 106 -10.49 12.60 7.38
C VAL A 106 -9.03 12.82 7.72
N ALA A 107 -8.78 13.43 8.88
CA ALA A 107 -7.44 13.72 9.36
C ALA A 107 -6.62 12.43 9.56
N MET A 108 -5.32 12.49 9.27
CA MET A 108 -4.44 11.32 9.29
C MET A 108 -2.97 11.69 9.49
N PHE A 109 -2.14 10.68 9.67
CA PHE A 109 -0.71 10.77 9.40
C PHE A 109 -0.25 9.51 8.66
N GLU A 110 0.87 9.63 7.95
CA GLU A 110 1.38 8.59 7.05
C GLU A 110 2.73 8.04 7.56
N VAL A 111 2.91 6.73 7.44
CA VAL A 111 4.17 6.01 7.68
C VAL A 111 4.53 5.20 6.44
N ASN A 112 5.73 5.37 5.88
CA ASN A 112 6.22 4.56 4.75
C ASN A 112 7.04 3.37 5.24
N LEU A 113 6.91 2.24 4.52
CA LEU A 113 7.65 1.01 4.75
C LEU A 113 8.47 0.67 3.49
N PHE A 114 9.77 0.49 3.66
CA PHE A 114 10.75 0.32 2.57
C PHE A 114 11.22 -1.12 2.40
N THR A 115 11.05 -1.96 3.41
CA THR A 115 11.55 -3.35 3.37
C THR A 115 10.54 -4.35 3.94
N PRO A 116 10.61 -5.64 3.54
CA PRO A 116 9.81 -6.70 4.15
C PRO A 116 9.97 -6.79 5.66
N ALA A 117 11.19 -6.53 6.18
CA ALA A 117 11.45 -6.52 7.62
C ALA A 117 10.69 -5.39 8.33
N GLN A 118 10.68 -4.18 7.77
CA GLN A 118 9.88 -3.08 8.30
C GLN A 118 8.38 -3.39 8.26
N PHE A 119 7.89 -3.98 7.17
CA PHE A 119 6.50 -4.42 7.07
C PHE A 119 6.14 -5.45 8.14
N GLY A 120 6.94 -6.51 8.25
CA GLY A 120 6.74 -7.58 9.21
C GLY A 120 6.87 -7.14 10.67
N ALA A 121 7.63 -6.10 10.97
CA ALA A 121 7.73 -5.53 12.31
C ALA A 121 6.58 -4.55 12.61
N PHE A 122 6.34 -3.58 11.73
CA PHE A 122 5.44 -2.47 11.99
C PHE A 122 3.97 -2.88 11.94
N ILE A 123 3.56 -3.69 10.95
CA ILE A 123 2.13 -4.01 10.77
C ILE A 123 1.58 -4.82 11.96
N PRO A 124 2.20 -5.91 12.43
CA PRO A 124 1.72 -6.62 13.61
C PRO A 124 1.73 -5.75 14.86
N TRP A 125 2.76 -4.90 15.03
CA TRP A 125 2.80 -3.94 16.13
C TRP A 125 1.63 -2.96 16.07
N LEU A 126 1.31 -2.43 14.88
CA LEU A 126 0.22 -1.49 14.68
C LEU A 126 -1.14 -2.14 14.92
N VAL A 127 -1.33 -3.40 14.52
CA VAL A 127 -2.55 -4.18 14.79
C VAL A 127 -2.87 -4.19 16.29
N ILE A 128 -1.87 -4.32 17.14
CA ILE A 128 -2.03 -4.32 18.60
C ILE A 128 -2.19 -2.91 19.17
N ASN A 129 -1.45 -1.93 18.66
CA ASN A 129 -1.31 -0.62 19.31
C ASN A 129 -2.17 0.51 18.72
N ARG A 130 -2.83 0.32 17.57
CA ARG A 130 -3.63 1.38 16.91
C ARG A 130 -4.88 1.81 17.68
N GLY A 131 -5.33 1.01 18.66
CA GLY A 131 -6.52 1.31 19.44
C GLY A 131 -7.76 1.53 18.55
N PRO A 132 -8.54 2.61 18.74
CA PRO A 132 -9.76 2.85 17.98
C PRO A 132 -9.53 3.38 16.56
N LEU A 133 -8.29 3.63 16.17
CA LEU A 133 -7.96 4.29 14.91
C LEU A 133 -8.00 3.31 13.73
N SER A 134 -8.67 3.69 12.65
CA SER A 134 -8.58 2.96 11.39
C SER A 134 -7.27 3.28 10.67
N ALA A 135 -6.71 2.32 9.94
CA ALA A 135 -5.56 2.56 9.08
C ALA A 135 -5.75 1.96 7.68
N LEU A 136 -5.46 2.74 6.66
CA LEU A 136 -5.32 2.29 5.27
C LEU A 136 -3.87 1.90 5.03
N LEU A 137 -3.65 0.64 4.67
CA LEU A 137 -2.39 0.12 4.17
C LEU A 137 -2.52 -0.06 2.66
N HIS A 138 -1.69 0.59 1.86
CA HIS A 138 -1.67 0.34 0.41
C HIS A 138 -0.24 0.21 -0.11
N PRO A 139 -0.03 -0.56 -1.20
CA PRO A 139 1.26 -0.62 -1.84
C PRO A 139 1.55 0.67 -2.63
N ASN A 140 2.82 0.89 -2.92
CA ASN A 140 3.28 1.78 -3.98
C ASN A 140 3.91 0.91 -5.06
N THR A 141 3.50 1.09 -6.31
CA THR A 141 4.01 0.29 -7.44
C THR A 141 4.67 1.18 -8.46
N VAL A 142 5.72 0.69 -9.12
CA VAL A 142 6.54 1.46 -10.09
C VAL A 142 5.93 1.51 -11.50
N THR A 143 4.62 1.37 -11.58
CA THR A 143 3.85 1.30 -12.81
C THR A 143 3.18 2.65 -13.12
N SER A 144 2.44 2.73 -14.23
CA SER A 144 1.76 3.96 -14.66
C SER A 144 0.87 4.58 -13.57
N GLU A 145 0.58 5.88 -13.73
CA GLU A 145 -0.34 6.71 -12.94
C GLU A 145 -1.69 6.04 -12.65
N ASP A 146 -2.18 5.21 -13.59
CA ASP A 146 -3.42 4.43 -13.43
C ASP A 146 -3.40 3.50 -12.21
N GLU A 147 -2.21 3.05 -11.82
CA GLU A 147 -2.02 2.12 -10.73
C GLU A 147 -2.06 2.81 -9.37
N SER A 148 -1.93 4.14 -9.29
CA SER A 148 -2.11 4.88 -8.04
C SER A 148 -3.53 4.72 -7.49
N GLU A 149 -4.54 4.86 -8.35
CA GLU A 149 -5.95 4.61 -7.99
C GLU A 149 -6.14 3.14 -7.59
N ARG A 150 -5.56 2.19 -8.32
CA ARG A 150 -5.62 0.76 -8.02
C ARG A 150 -4.99 0.42 -6.66
N ASN A 151 -3.85 1.04 -6.35
CA ASN A 151 -3.13 0.88 -5.10
C ASN A 151 -4.01 1.30 -3.92
N HIS A 152 -4.64 2.48 -4.00
CA HIS A 152 -5.52 3.01 -2.95
C HIS A 152 -6.89 2.33 -2.86
N THR A 153 -7.23 1.45 -3.79
CA THR A 153 -8.57 0.85 -3.87
C THR A 153 -8.55 -0.67 -3.81
N GLN A 154 -8.15 -1.33 -4.89
CA GLN A 154 -8.20 -2.79 -5.03
C GLN A 154 -7.08 -3.46 -4.23
N ARG A 155 -5.86 -2.90 -4.25
CA ARG A 155 -4.72 -3.47 -3.51
C ARG A 155 -4.61 -2.97 -2.08
N ALA A 156 -5.49 -2.04 -1.69
CA ALA A 156 -5.55 -1.51 -0.34
C ALA A 156 -6.09 -2.54 0.65
N THR A 157 -5.49 -2.58 1.83
CA THR A 157 -5.93 -3.34 3.00
C THR A 157 -6.28 -2.37 4.12
N TRP A 158 -7.28 -2.70 4.93
CA TRP A 158 -7.70 -1.87 6.06
C TRP A 158 -7.45 -2.59 7.39
N LEU A 159 -6.84 -1.87 8.33
CA LEU A 159 -6.75 -2.28 9.72
C LEU A 159 -7.84 -1.55 10.50
N GLY A 160 -8.94 -2.25 10.79
CA GLY A 160 -10.14 -1.67 11.38
C GLY A 160 -11.18 -1.29 10.30
N GLU A 161 -12.01 -0.30 10.62
CA GLU A 161 -13.14 0.08 9.76
C GLU A 161 -12.70 0.83 8.51
N ARG A 162 -13.18 0.42 7.34
CA ARG A 162 -12.85 1.08 6.07
C ARG A 162 -13.47 2.48 6.00
N ILE A 163 -12.67 3.47 5.60
CA ILE A 163 -13.12 4.84 5.30
C ILE A 163 -13.17 5.04 3.77
N PRO A 164 -14.30 5.45 3.18
CA PRO A 164 -14.39 5.71 1.74
C PRO A 164 -13.51 6.90 1.30
N LEU A 165 -12.59 6.69 0.36
CA LEU A 165 -11.69 7.73 -0.14
C LEU A 165 -12.35 8.64 -1.20
N ASP A 166 -11.88 9.90 -1.33
CA ASP A 166 -12.22 10.77 -2.45
C ASP A 166 -11.37 10.42 -3.68
N LEU A 167 -11.88 9.50 -4.50
CA LEU A 167 -11.19 9.03 -5.70
C LEU A 167 -11.21 10.03 -6.86
N ARG A 168 -11.95 11.14 -6.75
CA ARG A 168 -12.01 12.18 -7.81
C ARG A 168 -10.62 12.73 -8.10
N ILE A 169 -9.76 12.83 -7.09
CA ILE A 169 -8.41 13.37 -7.23
C ILE A 169 -7.58 12.60 -8.26
N PHE A 170 -7.68 11.26 -8.30
CA PHE A 170 -6.96 10.45 -9.27
C PHE A 170 -7.43 10.71 -10.71
N LYS A 171 -8.72 11.01 -10.91
CA LYS A 171 -9.23 11.37 -12.24
C LYS A 171 -8.73 12.74 -12.69
N LEU A 172 -8.60 13.69 -11.76
CA LEU A 172 -8.08 15.02 -12.04
C LEU A 172 -6.59 14.99 -12.36
N MET A 173 -5.79 14.19 -11.64
CA MET A 173 -4.36 14.00 -11.90
C MET A 173 -4.11 13.45 -13.32
N LYS A 174 -4.77 12.32 -13.66
CA LYS A 174 -4.70 11.73 -15.01
C LYS A 174 -5.07 12.70 -16.12
N ALA A 175 -6.11 13.52 -15.91
CA ALA A 175 -6.52 14.52 -16.89
C ALA A 175 -5.48 15.64 -17.05
N ALA A 176 -4.83 16.05 -15.96
CA ALA A 176 -3.80 17.08 -15.97
C ALA A 176 -2.51 16.59 -16.65
N GLU A 177 -2.07 15.35 -16.38
CA GLU A 177 -0.93 14.73 -17.08
C GLU A 177 -1.18 14.64 -18.57
N LYS A 178 -2.32 14.08 -18.98
CA LYS A 178 -2.66 13.96 -20.40
C LYS A 178 -2.57 15.31 -21.12
N LYS A 179 -3.09 16.36 -20.48
CA LYS A 179 -3.01 17.72 -21.03
C LYS A 179 -1.56 18.21 -21.15
N LYS A 180 -0.73 17.93 -20.15
CA LYS A 180 0.70 18.28 -20.16
C LYS A 180 1.45 17.54 -21.28
N ASP A 181 1.20 16.26 -21.46
CA ASP A 181 1.80 15.45 -22.52
C ASP A 181 1.41 15.96 -23.91
N GLU A 182 0.14 16.34 -24.09
CA GLU A 182 -0.36 16.96 -25.32
C GLU A 182 0.35 18.29 -25.61
N GLU A 183 0.50 19.16 -24.62
CA GLU A 183 1.21 20.45 -24.74
C GLU A 183 2.70 20.27 -25.04
N GLU A 184 3.36 19.29 -24.42
CA GLU A 184 4.78 18.97 -24.68
C GLU A 184 4.99 18.40 -26.09
N ALA A 185 4.09 17.51 -26.53
CA ALA A 185 4.12 16.97 -27.89
C ALA A 185 3.88 18.05 -28.95
N GLU A 186 3.00 19.02 -28.69
CA GLU A 186 2.76 20.16 -29.58
C GLU A 186 3.99 21.09 -29.66
N LYS A 187 4.62 21.42 -28.52
CA LYS A 187 5.86 22.20 -28.48
C LYS A 187 7.01 21.51 -29.22
N ALA A 188 7.17 20.20 -29.04
CA ALA A 188 8.20 19.44 -29.74
C ALA A 188 8.00 19.43 -31.26
N LYS A 189 6.74 19.41 -31.74
CA LYS A 189 6.44 19.54 -33.18
C LYS A 189 6.79 20.93 -33.72
N LEU A 190 6.49 21.98 -32.96
CA LEU A 190 6.78 23.37 -33.34
C LEU A 190 8.29 23.71 -33.34
N GLN A 191 9.10 23.02 -32.54
CA GLN A 191 10.56 23.22 -32.49
C GLN A 191 11.33 22.47 -33.59
N ASN A 192 10.66 21.53 -34.28
CA ASN A 192 11.23 20.74 -35.38
C ASN A 192 10.79 21.23 -36.77
N LEU A 193 10.17 22.41 -36.84
CA LEU A 193 9.77 23.15 -38.05
C LEU A 193 10.67 24.39 -38.21
#